data_AF-A0AAX6G852-F1
#
_entry.id   AF-A0AAX6G852-F1
#
_cell.length_a   1.000
_cell.length_b   1.000
_cell.length_c   1.000
_cell.angle_alpha   90.00
_cell.angle_beta   90.00
_cell.angle_gamma   90.00
#
_symmetry.space_group_name_H-M   'P 1'
#
loop_
_entity.id
_entity.type
_entity.pdbx_description
1 polymer ?
#
loop_
_entity_poly.entity_id
_entity_poly.type
_entity_poly.pdbx_seq_one_letter_code
_entity_poly.pdbx_strand_id
1 'polypeptide(L)'
;MKSVGRDTENDQSTQRLLATLRDHFGSVNCVRWARHGRFLASGSDDQMILVHERKPGSGTTEFGSGEPPDVENWKVTMTLRGHTADVVDLNWSPDDLTLASGSLDNTVHIWNMTNGICTAVLRGHTSLVKGVAWDPIGSFIASQSDDKSVIIWRTSDWSLAHRTDGHWQKSLGSTFFRRLGWSPCGHFITTTHGFQKPRHSAPVLERGEWSATFDFLGHNAPIIVVKFNHSMFRKNFSNGQEVKVAASGWTNGASKAVSKEQQPYNVIAIGSQDRTITVWTTASARPLFVAKHFFSQSVVDLSWSPDGYALFACSLDGSVATFHFEVKELGHRLTDTELDELKRSRYGDSRGRQANLAESPAQLLLEAVAAKQSASKKGVSNLQPAQSHGKSADLVNTVVSQPATKALETEAEDGKKMEG
;
A
#
# COMPACT_ATOMS: atom_id res chain seq x y z
N MET A 1 5.56 -15.60 28.81
CA MET A 1 6.49 -15.40 27.68
C MET A 1 7.86 -15.91 28.08
N LYS A 2 8.30 -17.05 27.53
CA LYS A 2 9.71 -17.44 27.62
C LYS A 2 10.44 -16.63 26.55
N SER A 3 11.33 -15.75 26.98
CA SER A 3 12.36 -15.19 26.10
C SER A 3 13.20 -16.38 25.63
N VAL A 4 13.11 -16.73 24.35
CA VAL A 4 14.05 -17.69 23.77
C VAL A 4 15.35 -16.93 23.59
N GLY A 5 16.27 -17.18 24.50
CA GLY A 5 17.63 -16.68 24.44
C GLY A 5 18.34 -17.19 23.19
N ARG A 6 19.38 -16.44 22.80
CA ARG A 6 20.46 -16.90 21.92
C ARG A 6 20.89 -18.29 22.41
N ASP A 7 20.48 -19.33 21.71
CA ASP A 7 21.08 -20.65 21.61
C ASP A 7 20.15 -21.52 20.74
N THR A 8 20.39 -21.54 19.43
CA THR A 8 19.88 -22.57 18.52
C THR A 8 21.00 -23.06 17.63
N GLU A 9 21.98 -23.74 18.26
CA GLU A 9 22.84 -24.70 17.57
C GLU A 9 21.99 -25.90 17.12
N ASN A 10 21.09 -25.71 16.13
CA ASN A 10 20.63 -26.74 15.18
C ASN A 10 19.60 -26.26 14.15
N ASP A 11 19.24 -24.98 14.08
CA ASP A 11 18.15 -24.53 13.21
C ASP A 11 18.66 -23.88 11.92
N GLN A 12 19.31 -24.67 11.05
CA GLN A 12 19.64 -24.25 9.67
C GLN A 12 18.39 -23.97 8.80
N SER A 13 17.17 -24.00 9.36
CA SER A 13 15.92 -24.03 8.61
C SER A 13 15.09 -22.74 8.61
N THR A 14 15.39 -21.72 9.43
CA THR A 14 14.48 -20.57 9.59
C THR A 14 14.98 -19.23 9.04
N GLN A 15 16.29 -19.06 8.84
CA GLN A 15 16.86 -17.84 8.26
C GLN A 15 17.78 -18.17 7.09
N ARG A 16 17.27 -17.96 5.87
CA ARG A 16 18.01 -18.20 4.63
C ARG A 16 18.13 -16.90 3.85
N LEU A 17 19.36 -16.49 3.56
CA LEU A 17 19.60 -15.43 2.58
C LEU A 17 19.10 -15.90 1.22
N LEU A 18 18.11 -15.20 0.66
CA LEU A 18 17.48 -15.58 -0.60
C LEU A 18 18.15 -14.91 -1.80
N ALA A 19 18.49 -13.64 -1.67
CA ALA A 19 19.20 -12.88 -2.68
C ALA A 19 19.91 -11.65 -2.10
N THR A 20 20.96 -11.19 -2.78
CA THR A 20 21.60 -9.89 -2.49
C THR A 20 21.48 -8.98 -3.72
N LEU A 21 20.63 -7.96 -3.63
CA LEU A 21 20.42 -7.00 -4.73
C LEU A 21 21.48 -5.90 -4.66
N ARG A 22 22.31 -5.77 -5.71
CA ARG A 22 23.49 -4.89 -5.74
C ARG A 22 23.43 -3.84 -6.87
N ASP A 23 22.23 -3.56 -7.37
CA ASP A 23 22.04 -2.76 -8.59
C ASP A 23 22.11 -1.24 -8.34
N HIS A 24 21.98 -0.79 -7.09
CA HIS A 24 22.12 0.62 -6.72
C HIS A 24 23.59 1.02 -6.59
N PHE A 25 23.91 2.25 -6.98
CA PHE A 25 25.26 2.81 -6.86
C PHE A 25 25.53 3.49 -5.52
N GLY A 26 24.50 3.69 -4.72
CA GLY A 26 24.64 4.21 -3.36
C GLY A 26 23.73 3.53 -2.36
N SER A 27 23.57 4.14 -1.19
CA SER A 27 22.86 3.57 -0.05
C SER A 27 21.38 3.40 -0.37
N VAL A 28 20.85 2.20 -0.10
CA VAL A 28 19.42 1.93 -0.23
C VAL A 28 18.71 2.42 1.02
N ASN A 29 17.84 3.41 0.86
CA ASN A 29 17.12 4.05 1.97
C ASN A 29 15.80 3.35 2.31
N CYS A 30 15.19 2.70 1.33
CA CYS A 30 13.91 2.01 1.51
C CYS A 30 13.72 0.88 0.50
N VAL A 31 12.97 -0.13 0.94
CA VAL A 31 12.50 -1.25 0.11
C VAL A 31 11.03 -1.53 0.39
N ARG A 32 10.25 -1.79 -0.66
CA ARG A 32 8.80 -2.01 -0.59
C ARG A 32 8.36 -3.09 -1.57
N TRP A 33 7.73 -4.11 -1.02
CA TRP A 33 7.02 -5.11 -1.79
C TRP A 33 5.74 -4.54 -2.38
N ALA A 34 5.49 -4.85 -3.65
CA ALA A 34 4.16 -4.77 -4.22
C ALA A 34 3.22 -5.72 -3.48
N ARG A 35 1.94 -5.40 -3.39
CA ARG A 35 0.97 -6.14 -2.59
C ARG A 35 0.86 -7.60 -3.03
N HIS A 36 0.90 -7.86 -4.32
CA HIS A 36 0.80 -9.21 -4.88
C HIS A 36 2.15 -9.94 -4.89
N GLY A 37 3.20 -9.35 -4.32
CA GLY A 37 4.54 -9.95 -4.18
C GLY A 37 5.32 -10.10 -5.48
N ARG A 38 4.78 -9.56 -6.60
CA ARG A 38 5.41 -9.68 -7.93
C ARG A 38 6.65 -8.82 -8.07
N PHE A 39 6.60 -7.62 -7.52
CA PHE A 39 7.65 -6.62 -7.64
C PHE A 39 8.18 -6.20 -6.28
N LEU A 40 9.46 -5.86 -6.25
CA LEU A 40 10.14 -5.22 -5.14
C LEU A 40 10.71 -3.91 -5.65
N ALA A 41 10.33 -2.79 -5.03
CA ALA A 41 10.91 -1.49 -5.34
C ALA A 41 11.91 -1.06 -4.27
N SER A 42 13.05 -0.53 -4.69
CA SER A 42 14.09 0.04 -3.83
C SER A 42 14.37 1.50 -4.21
N GLY A 43 14.50 2.37 -3.21
CA GLY A 43 14.86 3.78 -3.38
C GLY A 43 16.18 4.08 -2.69
N SER A 44 17.02 4.92 -3.32
CA SER A 44 18.40 5.15 -2.90
C SER A 44 18.80 6.63 -2.96
N ASP A 45 19.95 6.95 -2.36
CA ASP A 45 20.67 8.23 -2.47
C ASP A 45 21.21 8.50 -3.89
N ASP A 46 21.30 7.47 -4.75
CA ASP A 46 21.63 7.60 -6.17
C ASP A 46 20.52 8.27 -7.01
N GLN A 47 19.44 8.73 -6.35
CA GLN A 47 18.28 9.42 -6.91
C GLN A 47 17.41 8.52 -7.80
N MET A 48 17.70 7.21 -7.81
CA MET A 48 16.98 6.23 -8.61
C MET A 48 16.01 5.42 -7.76
N ILE A 49 15.00 4.90 -8.45
CA ILE A 49 14.18 3.81 -7.95
C ILE A 49 14.39 2.63 -8.88
N LEU A 50 14.78 1.50 -8.31
CA LEU A 50 14.87 0.25 -9.05
C LEU A 50 13.67 -0.62 -8.70
N VAL A 51 13.08 -1.22 -9.72
CA VAL A 51 11.98 -2.16 -9.58
C VAL A 51 12.47 -3.51 -10.05
N HIS A 52 12.50 -4.45 -9.14
CA HIS A 52 12.93 -5.82 -9.37
C HIS A 52 11.71 -6.72 -9.52
N GLU A 53 11.78 -7.65 -10.48
CA GLU A 53 10.82 -8.74 -10.62
C GLU A 53 11.56 -10.07 -10.40
N ARG A 54 10.93 -10.99 -9.69
CA ARG A 54 11.46 -12.34 -9.52
C ARG A 54 11.27 -13.13 -10.80
N LYS A 55 12.37 -13.54 -11.43
CA LYS A 55 12.38 -14.44 -12.58
C LYS A 55 12.54 -15.90 -12.12
N PRO A 56 12.14 -16.89 -12.94
CA PRO A 56 12.41 -18.29 -12.66
C PRO A 56 13.92 -18.58 -12.61
N GLY A 57 14.29 -19.60 -11.84
CA GLY A 57 15.67 -20.09 -11.71
C GLY A 57 16.43 -19.51 -10.52
N SER A 58 17.69 -19.93 -10.40
CA SER A 58 18.64 -19.40 -9.40
C SER A 58 19.16 -18.04 -9.84
N GLY A 59 19.45 -17.16 -8.89
CA GLY A 59 20.09 -15.90 -9.14
C GLY A 59 21.57 -16.05 -9.54
N THR A 60 22.22 -14.91 -9.71
CA THR A 60 23.63 -14.83 -10.11
C THR A 60 24.51 -14.60 -8.89
N THR A 61 25.70 -15.20 -8.86
CA THR A 61 26.77 -14.78 -7.93
C THR A 61 27.69 -13.78 -8.63
N GLU A 62 28.32 -12.90 -7.85
CA GLU A 62 29.32 -11.98 -8.37
C GLU A 62 30.58 -12.74 -8.77
N PHE A 63 31.07 -12.49 -9.99
CA PHE A 63 32.26 -13.15 -10.51
C PHE A 63 33.46 -12.90 -9.59
N GLY A 64 34.09 -13.96 -9.09
CA GLY A 64 35.25 -13.88 -8.22
C GLY A 64 34.94 -13.71 -6.73
N SER A 65 33.66 -13.63 -6.32
CA SER A 65 33.29 -13.54 -4.90
C SER A 65 33.52 -14.84 -4.12
N GLY A 66 33.47 -16.00 -4.80
CA GLY A 66 33.53 -17.32 -4.16
C GLY A 66 32.23 -17.72 -3.46
N GLU A 67 31.22 -16.84 -3.41
CA GLU A 67 29.92 -17.10 -2.80
C GLU A 67 29.03 -17.94 -3.73
N PRO A 68 28.16 -18.83 -3.18
CA PRO A 68 27.17 -19.53 -3.98
C PRO A 68 26.20 -18.55 -4.65
N PRO A 69 25.60 -18.93 -5.79
CA PRO A 69 24.56 -18.11 -6.42
C PRO A 69 23.37 -17.89 -5.50
N ASP A 70 22.75 -16.71 -5.64
CA ASP A 70 21.50 -16.38 -4.96
C ASP A 70 20.43 -17.45 -5.24
N VAL A 71 19.62 -17.75 -4.23
CA VAL A 71 18.54 -18.74 -4.30
C VAL A 71 17.44 -18.24 -5.23
N GLU A 72 17.10 -16.96 -5.13
CA GLU A 72 16.08 -16.32 -5.95
C GLU A 72 16.71 -15.45 -7.04
N ASN A 73 16.17 -15.54 -8.24
CA ASN A 73 16.62 -14.76 -9.38
C ASN A 73 15.84 -13.44 -9.50
N TRP A 74 16.28 -12.42 -8.77
CA TRP A 74 15.74 -11.08 -8.90
C TRP A 74 16.44 -10.30 -10.01
N LYS A 75 15.66 -9.66 -10.88
CA LYS A 75 16.20 -8.82 -11.97
C LYS A 75 15.52 -7.48 -11.99
N VAL A 76 16.30 -6.42 -12.19
CA VAL A 76 15.79 -5.09 -12.45
C VAL A 76 14.98 -5.13 -13.74
N THR A 77 13.69 -4.81 -13.64
CA THR A 77 12.79 -4.69 -14.79
C THR A 77 12.53 -3.24 -15.16
N MET A 78 12.66 -2.30 -14.22
CA MET A 78 12.53 -0.86 -14.47
C MET A 78 13.52 -0.08 -13.62
N THR A 79 14.03 1.01 -14.21
CA THR A 79 14.82 2.03 -13.53
C THR A 79 14.10 3.35 -13.67
N LEU A 80 13.48 3.82 -12.59
CA LEU A 80 12.71 5.05 -12.58
C LEU A 80 13.63 6.21 -12.24
N ARG A 81 13.75 7.15 -13.16
CA ARG A 81 14.63 8.33 -13.07
C ARG A 81 13.79 9.59 -13.10
N GLY A 82 14.06 10.54 -12.21
CA GLY A 82 13.39 11.83 -12.23
C GLY A 82 13.52 12.65 -10.95
N HIS A 83 13.74 12.00 -9.80
CA HIS A 83 14.08 12.73 -8.58
C HIS A 83 15.46 13.40 -8.72
N THR A 84 15.63 14.54 -8.04
CA THR A 84 16.89 15.31 -8.06
C THR A 84 17.66 15.23 -6.74
N ALA A 85 17.19 14.39 -5.82
CA ALA A 85 17.79 14.11 -4.52
C ALA A 85 17.35 12.72 -4.04
N ASP A 86 17.84 12.29 -2.88
CA ASP A 86 17.67 10.95 -2.32
C ASP A 86 16.19 10.55 -2.24
N VAL A 87 15.90 9.33 -2.71
CA VAL A 87 14.59 8.71 -2.56
C VAL A 87 14.55 7.99 -1.22
N VAL A 88 13.70 8.47 -0.33
CA VAL A 88 13.72 8.04 1.08
C VAL A 88 12.57 7.15 1.46
N ASP A 89 11.42 7.22 0.78
CA ASP A 89 10.29 6.31 1.00
C ASP A 89 9.54 6.00 -0.29
N LEU A 90 8.92 4.83 -0.31
CA LEU A 90 8.14 4.31 -1.43
C LEU A 90 6.82 3.74 -0.90
N ASN A 91 5.79 3.74 -1.73
CA ASN A 91 4.56 3.00 -1.46
C ASN A 91 3.81 2.64 -2.74
N TRP A 92 3.34 1.39 -2.81
CA TRP A 92 2.58 0.87 -3.95
C TRP A 92 1.10 1.20 -3.80
N SER A 93 0.43 1.42 -4.94
CA SER A 93 -1.02 1.43 -4.98
C SER A 93 -1.58 0.04 -4.67
N PRO A 94 -2.82 -0.07 -4.15
CA PRO A 94 -3.42 -1.36 -3.78
C PRO A 94 -3.57 -2.36 -4.93
N ASP A 95 -3.53 -1.88 -6.18
CA ASP A 95 -3.60 -2.65 -7.42
C ASP A 95 -2.22 -2.90 -8.07
N ASP A 96 -1.14 -2.46 -7.45
CA ASP A 96 0.26 -2.54 -7.93
C ASP A 96 0.53 -1.86 -9.29
N LEU A 97 -0.42 -1.09 -9.82
CA LEU A 97 -0.27 -0.39 -11.11
C LEU A 97 0.45 0.95 -11.01
N THR A 98 0.55 1.49 -9.79
CA THR A 98 1.15 2.80 -9.54
C THR A 98 2.09 2.73 -8.33
N LEU A 99 3.20 3.44 -8.40
CA LEU A 99 4.14 3.60 -7.28
C LEU A 99 4.24 5.09 -6.93
N ALA A 100 4.19 5.41 -5.65
CA ALA A 100 4.50 6.75 -5.14
C ALA A 100 5.87 6.75 -4.47
N SER A 101 6.65 7.80 -4.70
CA SER A 101 7.96 7.99 -4.09
C SER A 101 8.09 9.37 -3.45
N GLY A 102 8.60 9.40 -2.23
CA GLY A 102 8.93 10.63 -1.51
C GLY A 102 10.43 10.87 -1.52
N SER A 103 10.84 12.10 -1.81
CA SER A 103 12.25 12.48 -1.96
C SER A 103 12.63 13.72 -1.15
N LEU A 104 13.93 13.81 -0.86
CA LEU A 104 14.56 15.00 -0.30
C LEU A 104 14.57 16.20 -1.27
N ASP A 105 14.07 16.06 -2.50
CA ASP A 105 13.85 17.17 -3.44
C ASP A 105 12.54 17.95 -3.18
N ASN A 106 11.88 17.66 -2.05
CA ASN A 106 10.62 18.25 -1.59
C ASN A 106 9.38 17.81 -2.39
N THR A 107 9.50 16.82 -3.26
CA THR A 107 8.39 16.36 -4.11
C THR A 107 7.99 14.91 -3.82
N VAL A 108 6.77 14.57 -4.26
CA VAL A 108 6.33 13.19 -4.40
C VAL A 108 6.16 12.91 -5.89
N HIS A 109 6.77 11.85 -6.40
CA HIS A 109 6.56 11.41 -7.79
C HIS A 109 5.60 10.23 -7.82
N ILE A 110 4.76 10.19 -8.85
CA ILE A 110 3.83 9.11 -9.14
C ILE A 110 4.26 8.43 -10.44
N TRP A 111 4.46 7.12 -10.37
CA TRP A 111 5.01 6.32 -11.46
C TRP A 111 3.98 5.29 -11.91
N ASN A 112 3.77 5.20 -13.22
CA ASN A 112 2.98 4.14 -13.81
C ASN A 112 3.84 2.87 -13.97
N MET A 113 3.42 1.79 -13.35
CA MET A 113 4.19 0.53 -13.29
C MET A 113 4.01 -0.37 -14.51
N THR A 114 3.17 0.02 -15.46
CA THR A 114 3.04 -0.66 -16.76
C THR A 114 4.14 -0.21 -17.73
N ASN A 115 4.56 1.06 -17.67
CA ASN A 115 5.52 1.63 -18.62
C ASN A 115 6.74 2.31 -17.96
N GLY A 116 6.77 2.44 -16.63
CA GLY A 116 7.86 3.06 -15.88
C GLY A 116 7.92 4.58 -15.99
N ILE A 117 6.86 5.24 -16.48
CA ILE A 117 6.84 6.69 -16.72
C ILE A 117 6.30 7.42 -15.47
N CYS A 118 6.93 8.54 -15.12
CA CYS A 118 6.39 9.48 -14.13
C CYS A 118 5.14 10.17 -14.68
N THR A 119 3.98 9.88 -14.10
CA THR A 119 2.68 10.43 -14.54
C THR A 119 2.31 11.73 -13.83
N ALA A 120 2.82 11.95 -12.62
CA ALA A 120 2.59 13.19 -11.88
C ALA A 120 3.75 13.52 -10.92
N VAL A 121 3.96 14.81 -10.71
CA VAL A 121 4.90 15.35 -9.72
C VAL A 121 4.11 16.23 -8.76
N LEU A 122 3.94 15.78 -7.52
CA LEU A 122 3.16 16.47 -6.51
C LEU A 122 4.04 17.51 -5.82
N ARG A 123 3.74 18.78 -6.06
CA ARG A 123 4.42 19.93 -5.47
C ARG A 123 3.49 20.59 -4.47
N GLY A 124 3.92 20.68 -3.22
CA GLY A 124 3.13 21.30 -2.15
C GLY A 124 3.88 21.36 -0.82
N HIS A 125 4.83 20.46 -0.62
CA HIS A 125 5.79 20.56 0.48
C HIS A 125 6.85 21.63 0.20
N THR A 126 7.27 22.31 1.27
CA THR A 126 8.30 23.36 1.23
C THR A 126 9.65 22.87 1.78
N SER A 127 9.75 21.59 2.12
CA SER A 127 10.95 20.94 2.64
C SER A 127 10.91 19.43 2.38
N LEU A 128 11.93 18.73 2.85
CA LEU A 128 12.26 17.34 2.55
C LEU A 128 11.06 16.42 2.79
N VAL A 129 10.62 15.66 1.78
CA VAL A 129 9.56 14.66 1.93
C VAL A 129 10.18 13.36 2.41
N LYS A 130 9.83 12.93 3.62
CA LYS A 130 10.47 11.78 4.30
C LYS A 130 9.59 10.56 4.45
N GLY A 131 8.33 10.67 4.03
CA GLY A 131 7.34 9.61 4.20
C GLY A 131 6.24 9.69 3.16
N VAL A 132 5.84 8.54 2.63
CA VAL A 132 4.69 8.42 1.73
C VAL A 132 3.88 7.16 2.06
N ALA A 133 2.56 7.29 2.13
CA ALA A 133 1.67 6.17 2.40
C ALA A 133 0.41 6.17 1.54
N TRP A 134 0.18 5.05 0.87
CA TRP A 134 -0.98 4.85 0.03
C TRP A 134 -2.15 4.30 0.85
N ASP A 135 -3.33 4.86 0.62
CA ASP A 135 -4.58 4.40 1.21
C ASP A 135 -4.97 3.00 0.68
N PRO A 136 -5.34 2.02 1.54
CA PRO A 136 -5.75 0.69 1.07
C PRO A 136 -7.03 0.68 0.21
N ILE A 137 -7.83 1.77 0.22
CA ILE A 137 -8.96 1.93 -0.71
C ILE A 137 -8.52 2.48 -2.08
N GLY A 138 -7.33 3.08 -2.13
CA GLY A 138 -6.73 3.67 -3.33
C GLY A 138 -7.23 5.07 -3.65
N SER A 139 -7.94 5.75 -2.74
CA SER A 139 -8.52 7.08 -3.00
C SER A 139 -7.58 8.24 -2.67
N PHE A 140 -6.61 8.00 -1.76
CA PHE A 140 -5.70 9.03 -1.27
C PHE A 140 -4.26 8.54 -1.15
N ILE A 141 -3.33 9.50 -1.15
CA ILE A 141 -1.96 9.33 -0.70
C ILE A 141 -1.71 10.34 0.40
N ALA A 142 -0.94 9.97 1.41
CA ALA A 142 -0.43 10.90 2.40
C ALA A 142 1.08 11.04 2.26
N SER A 143 1.57 12.27 2.36
CA SER A 143 3.00 12.58 2.41
C SER A 143 3.34 13.36 3.68
N GLN A 144 4.50 13.07 4.27
CA GLN A 144 4.98 13.74 5.47
C GLN A 144 6.35 14.37 5.22
N SER A 145 6.51 15.63 5.63
CA SER A 145 7.71 16.43 5.35
C SER A 145 8.30 17.08 6.61
N ASP A 146 9.56 17.48 6.49
CA ASP A 146 10.26 18.35 7.45
C ASP A 146 9.70 19.78 7.51
N ASP A 147 8.82 20.16 6.58
CA ASP A 147 8.05 21.40 6.65
C ASP A 147 6.99 21.40 7.77
N LYS A 148 6.94 20.33 8.57
CA LYS A 148 6.05 20.13 9.71
C LYS A 148 4.58 20.00 9.33
N SER A 149 4.31 19.56 8.10
CA SER A 149 2.97 19.25 7.63
C SER A 149 2.85 17.84 7.06
N VAL A 150 1.61 17.35 7.08
CA VAL A 150 1.17 16.16 6.36
C VAL A 150 0.19 16.62 5.29
N ILE A 151 0.42 16.22 4.05
CA ILE A 151 -0.47 16.54 2.93
C ILE A 151 -1.18 15.27 2.49
N ILE A 152 -2.50 15.37 2.32
CA ILE A 152 -3.36 14.33 1.75
C ILE A 152 -3.67 14.73 0.30
N TRP A 153 -3.35 13.83 -0.62
CA TRP A 153 -3.51 13.99 -2.06
C TRP A 153 -4.60 13.06 -2.56
N ARG A 154 -5.46 13.54 -3.47
CA ARG A 154 -6.47 12.70 -4.13
C ARG A 154 -5.82 11.92 -5.27
N THR A 155 -6.11 10.63 -5.41
CA THR A 155 -5.53 9.80 -6.48
C THR A 155 -6.20 9.97 -7.84
N SER A 156 -7.41 10.55 -7.90
CA SER A 156 -8.13 10.71 -9.17
C SER A 156 -7.59 11.84 -10.05
N ASP A 157 -6.99 12.86 -9.44
CA ASP A 157 -6.52 14.08 -10.13
C ASP A 157 -5.20 14.61 -9.55
N TRP A 158 -4.61 13.92 -8.57
CA TRP A 158 -3.38 14.32 -7.89
C TRP A 158 -3.44 15.68 -7.17
N SER A 159 -4.64 16.21 -6.95
CA SER A 159 -4.83 17.48 -6.27
C SER A 159 -4.63 17.35 -4.76
N LEU A 160 -4.21 18.45 -4.13
CA LEU A 160 -4.14 18.58 -2.68
C LEU A 160 -5.57 18.57 -2.11
N ALA A 161 -5.91 17.54 -1.35
CA ALA A 161 -7.20 17.41 -0.69
C ALA A 161 -7.21 18.08 0.70
N HIS A 162 -6.12 17.93 1.45
CA HIS A 162 -5.98 18.53 2.77
C HIS A 162 -4.51 18.71 3.15
N ARG A 163 -4.24 19.71 4.00
CA ARG A 163 -2.93 19.92 4.64
C ARG A 163 -3.14 20.03 6.14
N THR A 164 -2.55 19.11 6.88
CA THR A 164 -2.61 19.08 8.35
C THR A 164 -1.30 19.56 8.94
N ASP A 165 -1.37 20.39 9.97
CA ASP A 165 -0.21 20.88 10.73
C ASP A 165 -0.44 20.76 12.26
N GLY A 166 0.36 21.46 13.06
CA GLY A 166 0.21 21.51 14.52
C GLY A 166 1.02 20.46 15.28
N HIS A 167 0.79 19.17 15.04
CA HIS A 167 1.45 18.07 15.79
C HIS A 167 2.98 18.05 15.64
N TRP A 168 3.50 18.67 14.57
CA TRP A 168 4.92 18.67 14.23
C TRP A 168 5.60 20.04 14.43
N GLN A 169 4.84 21.08 14.84
CA GLN A 169 5.33 22.46 15.00
C GLN A 169 6.61 22.55 15.83
N LYS A 170 6.67 21.79 16.92
CA LYS A 170 7.79 21.75 17.87
C LYS A 170 8.72 20.56 17.65
N SER A 171 8.46 19.74 16.63
CA SER A 171 9.25 18.56 16.35
C SER A 171 10.59 18.95 15.71
N LEU A 172 11.65 18.22 16.04
CA LEU A 172 13.00 18.45 15.51
C LEU A 172 13.17 17.79 14.14
N GLY A 173 14.07 18.28 13.29
CA GLY A 173 14.36 17.68 11.98
C GLY A 173 15.29 16.46 12.02
N SER A 174 15.46 15.80 13.17
CA SER A 174 16.56 14.85 13.43
C SER A 174 16.38 13.44 12.84
N THR A 175 15.32 13.19 12.07
CA THR A 175 15.02 11.84 11.54
C THR A 175 15.23 11.79 10.03
N PHE A 176 15.78 10.69 9.53
CA PHE A 176 16.04 10.52 8.09
C PHE A 176 14.80 10.07 7.32
N PHE A 177 13.93 9.29 7.97
CA PHE A 177 12.73 8.71 7.36
C PHE A 177 11.54 8.81 8.31
N ARG A 178 10.34 8.79 7.72
CA ARG A 178 9.06 8.94 8.41
C ARG A 178 8.07 7.92 7.83
N ARG A 179 8.04 6.70 8.36
CA ARG A 179 7.16 5.64 7.85
C ARG A 179 5.78 5.74 8.48
N LEU A 180 4.94 6.62 7.93
CA LEU A 180 3.52 6.67 8.27
C LEU A 180 2.75 5.45 7.69
N GLY A 181 1.59 5.15 8.24
CA GLY A 181 0.83 3.96 7.86
C GLY A 181 -0.68 4.16 7.91
N TRP A 182 -1.38 3.54 6.97
CA TRP A 182 -2.84 3.48 6.94
C TRP A 182 -3.36 2.27 7.69
N SER A 183 -4.49 2.43 8.38
CA SER A 183 -5.24 1.30 8.91
C SER A 183 -5.73 0.43 7.75
N PRO A 184 -5.80 -0.90 7.91
CA PRO A 184 -6.18 -1.82 6.83
C PRO A 184 -7.59 -1.57 6.28
N CYS A 185 -8.48 -1.00 7.12
CA CYS A 185 -9.80 -0.56 6.69
C CYS A 185 -9.82 0.78 5.94
N GLY A 186 -8.72 1.54 5.87
CA GLY A 186 -8.65 2.85 5.19
C GLY A 186 -9.26 4.03 5.96
N HIS A 187 -9.67 3.82 7.21
CA HIS A 187 -10.33 4.84 8.02
C HIS A 187 -9.37 5.79 8.73
N PHE A 188 -8.23 5.28 9.19
CA PHE A 188 -7.25 6.05 9.92
C PHE A 188 -5.93 6.06 9.17
N ILE A 189 -5.21 7.16 9.30
CA ILE A 189 -3.79 7.20 8.99
C ILE A 189 -3.03 7.64 10.24
N THR A 190 -2.05 6.84 10.63
CA THR A 190 -1.17 7.19 11.73
C THR A 190 0.13 7.73 11.18
N THR A 191 0.41 8.95 11.58
CA THR A 191 1.59 9.71 11.19
C THR A 191 2.71 9.48 12.20
N THR A 192 3.94 9.80 11.80
CA THR A 192 5.10 9.67 12.68
C THR A 192 5.51 11.01 13.27
N HIS A 193 6.38 10.97 14.27
CA HIS A 193 7.14 12.13 14.72
C HIS A 193 6.30 13.31 15.25
N GLY A 194 5.10 13.05 15.77
CA GLY A 194 4.36 14.05 16.53
C GLY A 194 5.16 14.46 17.77
N PHE A 195 5.12 15.75 18.12
CA PHE A 195 5.73 16.26 19.33
C PHE A 195 4.93 17.40 19.94
N GLN A 196 4.32 17.10 21.09
CA GLN A 196 3.68 18.08 21.94
C GLN A 196 4.45 18.13 23.26
N LYS A 197 5.32 19.13 23.41
CA LYS A 197 6.28 19.23 24.54
C LYS A 197 5.60 18.89 25.88
N PRO A 198 6.14 17.94 26.67
CA PRO A 198 7.43 17.24 26.49
C PRO A 198 7.33 15.85 25.84
N ARG A 199 6.23 15.52 25.15
CA ARG A 199 5.91 14.14 24.72
C ARG A 199 6.05 13.94 23.23
N HIS A 200 6.69 12.84 22.84
CA HIS A 200 6.62 12.29 21.50
C HIS A 200 5.32 11.51 21.33
N SER A 201 4.72 11.61 20.15
CA SER A 201 3.47 10.95 19.82
C SER A 201 3.44 10.45 18.38
N ALA A 202 2.56 9.48 18.11
CA ALA A 202 2.16 9.11 16.76
C ALA A 202 0.71 9.57 16.55
N PRO A 203 0.50 10.76 15.95
CA PRO A 203 -0.82 11.32 15.73
C PRO A 203 -1.63 10.49 14.73
N VAL A 204 -2.91 10.30 15.02
CA VAL A 204 -3.85 9.56 14.17
C VAL A 204 -4.83 10.53 13.54
N LEU A 205 -4.80 10.63 12.21
CA LEU A 205 -5.75 11.42 11.43
C LEU A 205 -6.91 10.54 10.99
N GLU A 206 -8.12 11.04 11.12
CA GLU A 206 -9.33 10.36 10.63
C GLU A 206 -9.63 10.76 9.18
N ARG A 207 -9.93 9.76 8.34
CA ARG A 207 -10.32 9.96 6.95
C ARG A 207 -11.56 10.85 6.87
N GLY A 208 -11.48 11.91 6.08
CA GLY A 208 -12.57 12.86 5.86
C GLY A 208 -12.29 14.19 6.54
N GLU A 209 -12.16 14.19 7.86
CA GLU A 209 -11.79 15.39 8.62
C GLU A 209 -10.30 15.74 8.48
N TRP A 210 -9.43 14.73 8.40
CA TRP A 210 -7.96 14.86 8.36
C TRP A 210 -7.36 15.64 9.54
N SER A 211 -8.16 15.84 10.59
CA SER A 211 -7.77 16.33 11.90
C SER A 211 -7.21 15.17 12.72
N ALA A 212 -6.27 15.48 13.61
CA ALA A 212 -5.79 14.48 14.56
C ALA A 212 -6.88 14.22 15.61
N THR A 213 -7.30 12.97 15.72
CA THR A 213 -8.37 12.55 16.63
C THR A 213 -7.82 12.07 17.96
N PHE A 214 -6.71 11.36 17.93
CA PHE A 214 -5.97 10.92 19.11
C PHE A 214 -4.52 10.59 18.75
N ASP A 215 -3.70 10.42 19.77
CA ASP A 215 -2.28 10.17 19.65
C ASP A 215 -1.90 8.88 20.38
N PHE A 216 -1.06 8.04 19.76
CA PHE A 216 -0.36 7.00 20.52
C PHE A 216 0.82 7.62 21.28
N LEU A 217 0.86 7.38 22.59
CA LEU A 217 1.83 7.97 23.52
C LEU A 217 2.62 6.88 24.22
N GLY A 218 3.84 7.19 24.65
CA GLY A 218 4.64 6.29 25.51
C GLY A 218 6.11 6.14 25.11
N HIS A 219 6.53 6.79 24.04
CA HIS A 219 7.92 6.81 23.58
C HIS A 219 8.68 8.04 24.10
N ASN A 220 9.96 7.86 24.40
CA ASN A 220 10.85 8.88 24.96
C ASN A 220 11.68 9.62 23.90
N ALA A 221 11.60 9.17 22.64
CA ALA A 221 12.27 9.78 21.51
C ALA A 221 11.33 9.76 20.28
N PRO A 222 11.71 10.42 19.17
CA PRO A 222 10.87 10.49 17.99
C PRO A 222 10.46 9.11 17.46
N ILE A 223 9.16 8.96 17.21
CA ILE A 223 8.59 7.82 16.52
C ILE A 223 8.89 7.99 15.03
N ILE A 224 9.48 6.97 14.40
CA ILE A 224 9.92 7.03 12.99
C ILE A 224 9.26 5.97 12.11
N VAL A 225 8.66 4.93 12.71
CA VAL A 225 7.92 3.92 11.98
C VAL A 225 6.62 3.56 12.67
N VAL A 226 5.58 3.49 11.85
CA VAL A 226 4.26 2.98 12.22
C VAL A 226 3.81 1.99 11.16
N LYS A 227 3.43 0.79 11.58
CA LYS A 227 2.94 -0.27 10.70
C LYS A 227 1.71 -0.93 11.27
N PHE A 228 0.60 -0.68 10.60
CA PHE A 228 -0.61 -1.45 10.82
C PHE A 228 -0.42 -2.88 10.36
N ASN A 229 -1.07 -3.80 11.07
CA ASN A 229 -1.31 -5.12 10.54
C ASN A 229 -2.18 -4.98 9.28
N HIS A 230 -1.86 -5.76 8.24
CA HIS A 230 -2.62 -5.73 6.98
C HIS A 230 -4.05 -6.25 7.14
N SER A 231 -4.35 -6.89 8.27
CA SER A 231 -5.66 -7.41 8.62
C SER A 231 -6.23 -6.76 9.88
N MET A 232 -7.56 -6.82 9.99
CA MET A 232 -8.28 -6.48 11.23
C MET A 232 -8.53 -7.74 12.05
N PHE A 233 -8.85 -7.56 13.33
CA PHE A 233 -9.07 -8.66 14.27
C PHE A 233 -10.39 -8.54 15.01
N ARG A 234 -10.93 -9.69 15.41
CA ARG A 234 -12.10 -9.84 16.29
C ARG A 234 -11.76 -10.73 17.48
N LYS A 235 -12.25 -10.41 18.67
CA LYS A 235 -12.18 -11.33 19.83
C LYS A 235 -13.43 -12.21 19.84
N ASN A 236 -13.24 -13.52 19.87
CA ASN A 236 -14.33 -14.46 20.17
C ASN A 236 -14.29 -14.73 21.67
N PHE A 237 -15.25 -14.21 22.43
CA PHE A 237 -15.49 -14.68 23.79
C PHE A 237 -16.43 -15.88 23.69
N SER A 238 -15.92 -17.09 23.95
CA SER A 238 -16.80 -18.21 24.28
C SER A 238 -17.53 -17.85 25.59
N ASN A 239 -18.86 -17.88 25.57
CA ASN A 239 -19.76 -17.58 26.69
C ASN A 239 -19.22 -18.06 28.04
N GLY A 240 -19.02 -17.15 29.00
CA GLY A 240 -18.74 -17.55 30.39
C GLY A 240 -18.10 -16.53 31.34
N GLN A 241 -17.62 -15.39 30.89
CA GLN A 241 -17.06 -14.37 31.80
C GLN A 241 -17.68 -13.00 31.54
N GLU A 242 -18.70 -12.67 32.32
CA GLU A 242 -19.09 -11.28 32.58
C GLU A 242 -17.95 -10.58 33.33
N VAL A 243 -16.99 -10.07 32.57
CA VAL A 243 -16.13 -8.99 33.07
C VAL A 243 -16.85 -7.70 32.73
N LYS A 244 -17.16 -6.88 33.74
CA LYS A 244 -17.66 -5.49 33.57
C LYS A 244 -16.80 -4.79 32.51
N VAL A 245 -17.35 -4.64 31.31
CA VAL A 245 -16.72 -3.90 30.22
C VAL A 245 -16.73 -2.43 30.62
N ALA A 246 -15.58 -1.91 31.03
CA ALA A 246 -15.36 -0.48 31.04
C ALA A 246 -15.46 -0.01 29.58
N ALA A 247 -16.48 0.79 29.27
CA ALA A 247 -16.61 1.50 28.01
C ALA A 247 -15.37 2.40 27.81
N SER A 248 -14.36 1.86 27.12
CA SER A 248 -13.08 2.53 26.87
C SER A 248 -12.39 1.96 25.61
N GLY A 249 -13.20 1.54 24.64
CA GLY A 249 -12.75 1.31 23.26
C GLY A 249 -13.16 2.49 22.40
N TRP A 250 -12.31 2.92 21.47
CA TRP A 250 -12.61 4.03 20.57
C TRP A 250 -13.69 3.60 19.58
N THR A 251 -14.90 4.13 19.75
CA THR A 251 -16.06 3.77 18.92
C THR A 251 -16.01 4.52 17.59
N ASN A 252 -15.99 3.77 16.49
CA ASN A 252 -16.25 4.29 15.14
C ASN A 252 -17.59 5.02 15.10
N GLY A 253 -17.63 6.25 14.58
CA GLY A 253 -18.87 6.99 14.37
C GLY A 253 -19.79 6.26 13.38
N ALA A 254 -20.87 5.65 13.88
CA ALA A 254 -22.25 5.70 13.35
C ALA A 254 -23.13 4.57 13.92
N SER A 255 -24.35 4.96 14.30
CA SER A 255 -25.57 4.18 14.56
C SER A 255 -25.66 3.28 15.81
N LYS A 256 -26.55 3.69 16.72
CA LYS A 256 -27.18 2.83 17.72
C LYS A 256 -28.05 1.78 17.01
N ALA A 257 -27.51 0.58 16.80
CA ALA A 257 -28.28 -0.65 16.68
C ALA A 257 -27.39 -1.82 17.10
N VAL A 258 -27.78 -2.48 18.19
CA VAL A 258 -27.01 -3.53 18.88
C VAL A 258 -27.19 -4.85 18.12
N SER A 259 -26.14 -5.31 17.45
CA SER A 259 -25.83 -6.74 17.38
C SER A 259 -24.63 -7.00 18.30
N LYS A 260 -24.71 -8.05 19.11
CA LYS A 260 -23.69 -8.46 20.11
C LYS A 260 -22.41 -9.03 19.46
N GLU A 261 -22.06 -8.65 18.23
CA GLU A 261 -20.75 -8.93 17.67
C GLU A 261 -19.82 -7.75 17.93
N GLN A 262 -18.68 -8.01 18.57
CA GLN A 262 -17.67 -6.98 18.78
C GLN A 262 -17.15 -6.51 17.43
N GLN A 263 -17.20 -5.19 17.22
CA GLN A 263 -16.68 -4.55 16.03
C GLN A 263 -15.20 -4.91 15.84
N PRO A 264 -14.78 -5.20 14.60
CA PRO A 264 -13.38 -5.50 14.32
C PRO A 264 -12.51 -4.29 14.65
N TYR A 265 -11.30 -4.55 15.13
CA TYR A 265 -10.34 -3.51 15.49
C TYR A 265 -9.04 -3.66 14.73
N ASN A 266 -8.27 -2.58 14.67
CA ASN A 266 -6.95 -2.56 14.04
C ASN A 266 -5.88 -2.91 15.06
N VAL A 267 -4.82 -3.55 14.59
CA VAL A 267 -3.57 -3.76 15.34
C VAL A 267 -2.48 -2.91 14.69
N ILE A 268 -1.69 -2.21 15.49
CA ILE A 268 -0.66 -1.30 15.02
C ILE A 268 0.63 -1.48 15.82
N ALA A 269 1.75 -1.61 15.12
CA ALA A 269 3.08 -1.62 15.70
C ALA A 269 3.77 -0.27 15.46
N ILE A 270 4.50 0.20 16.47
CA ILE A 270 5.15 1.50 16.48
C ILE A 270 6.59 1.30 16.93
N GLY A 271 7.54 1.86 16.17
CA GLY A 271 8.97 1.85 16.47
C GLY A 271 9.52 3.27 16.59
N SER A 272 10.44 3.45 17.53
CA SER A 272 11.02 4.75 17.87
C SER A 272 12.54 4.73 17.94
N GLN A 273 13.14 5.91 17.87
CA GLN A 273 14.56 6.15 18.15
C GLN A 273 14.95 5.83 19.60
N ASP A 274 13.97 5.68 20.50
CA ASP A 274 14.21 5.24 21.87
C ASP A 274 14.50 3.73 21.98
N ARG A 275 14.61 3.04 20.83
CA ARG A 275 14.94 1.60 20.70
C ARG A 275 13.82 0.69 21.19
N THR A 276 12.63 1.22 21.41
CA THR A 276 11.47 0.46 21.87
C THR A 276 10.47 0.24 20.74
N ILE A 277 9.76 -0.88 20.86
CA ILE A 277 8.62 -1.22 20.02
C ILE A 277 7.40 -1.31 20.90
N THR A 278 6.30 -0.71 20.47
CA THR A 278 4.99 -0.88 21.10
C THR A 278 4.00 -1.43 20.10
N VAL A 279 3.12 -2.32 20.54
CA VAL A 279 1.98 -2.80 19.75
C VAL A 279 0.70 -2.43 20.47
N TRP A 280 -0.25 -1.86 19.72
CA TRP A 280 -1.52 -1.37 20.22
C TRP A 280 -2.67 -2.00 19.46
N THR A 281 -3.85 -1.97 20.08
CA THR A 281 -5.11 -2.25 19.39
C THR A 281 -5.99 -1.01 19.49
N THR A 282 -6.80 -0.73 18.46
CA THR A 282 -7.75 0.41 18.53
C THR A 282 -8.91 0.14 19.49
N ALA A 283 -8.99 -1.08 20.04
CA ALA A 283 -9.96 -1.47 21.05
C ALA A 283 -9.50 -1.16 22.49
N SER A 284 -8.25 -0.71 22.71
CA SER A 284 -7.71 -0.46 24.05
C SER A 284 -6.88 0.82 24.11
N ALA A 285 -7.00 1.55 25.21
CA ALA A 285 -6.17 2.72 25.51
C ALA A 285 -4.76 2.37 26.04
N ARG A 286 -4.42 1.09 26.20
CA ARG A 286 -3.12 0.63 26.69
C ARG A 286 -2.40 -0.19 25.61
N PRO A 287 -1.05 -0.16 25.57
CA PRO A 287 -0.32 -1.00 24.65
C PRO A 287 -0.54 -2.46 25.03
N LEU A 288 -0.77 -3.30 24.01
CA LEU A 288 -0.84 -4.74 24.15
C LEU A 288 0.54 -5.32 24.48
N PHE A 289 1.58 -4.78 23.86
CA PHE A 289 2.95 -5.27 23.97
C PHE A 289 3.93 -4.10 23.94
N VAL A 290 4.98 -4.22 24.74
CA VAL A 290 6.09 -3.25 24.81
C VAL A 290 7.40 -4.02 24.88
N ALA A 291 8.19 -3.93 23.82
CA ALA A 291 9.55 -4.44 23.75
C ALA A 291 10.54 -3.31 24.04
N LYS A 292 11.37 -3.50 25.08
CA LYS A 292 12.45 -2.58 25.46
C LYS A 292 13.76 -3.35 25.52
N HIS A 293 14.87 -2.68 25.23
CA HIS A 293 16.23 -3.24 25.34
C HIS A 293 16.51 -4.45 24.42
N PHE A 294 15.72 -4.64 23.37
CA PHE A 294 16.01 -5.64 22.32
C PHE A 294 17.06 -5.14 21.34
N PHE A 295 17.05 -3.84 21.05
CA PHE A 295 17.98 -3.20 20.14
C PHE A 295 18.92 -2.25 20.88
N SER A 296 20.14 -2.17 20.39
CA SER A 296 21.16 -1.21 20.84
C SER A 296 21.06 0.14 20.10
N GLN A 297 20.33 0.18 18.97
CA GLN A 297 20.05 1.38 18.17
C GLN A 297 18.57 1.50 17.79
N SER A 298 18.22 2.62 17.14
CA SER A 298 16.85 2.98 16.71
C SER A 298 16.17 1.90 15.88
N VAL A 299 14.87 1.70 16.11
CA VAL A 299 14.01 0.82 15.28
C VAL A 299 13.67 1.54 13.98
N VAL A 300 14.01 0.96 12.83
CA VAL A 300 13.93 1.68 11.54
C VAL A 300 12.80 1.25 10.63
N ASP A 301 12.42 -0.02 10.66
CA ASP A 301 11.27 -0.52 9.93
C ASP A 301 10.61 -1.67 10.69
N LEU A 302 9.35 -1.92 10.33
CA LEU A 302 8.50 -2.95 10.90
C LEU A 302 7.76 -3.66 9.74
N SER A 303 7.46 -4.93 9.91
CA SER A 303 6.64 -5.67 8.96
C SER A 303 5.87 -6.78 9.64
N TRP A 304 4.62 -6.99 9.24
CA TRP A 304 3.81 -8.09 9.72
C TRP A 304 3.93 -9.27 8.76
N SER A 305 3.96 -10.49 9.30
CA SER A 305 3.87 -11.71 8.50
C SER A 305 2.54 -11.77 7.72
N PRO A 306 2.46 -12.50 6.61
CA PRO A 306 1.24 -12.61 5.81
C PRO A 306 0.02 -13.17 6.56
N ASP A 307 0.23 -13.96 7.61
CA ASP A 307 -0.84 -14.45 8.49
C ASP A 307 -1.31 -13.42 9.53
N GLY A 308 -0.51 -12.36 9.77
CA GLY A 308 -0.79 -11.29 10.72
C GLY A 308 -0.37 -11.58 12.16
N TYR A 309 0.31 -12.69 12.46
CA TYR A 309 0.62 -13.11 13.83
C TYR A 309 2.10 -13.02 14.21
N ALA A 310 2.99 -12.66 13.30
CA ALA A 310 4.38 -12.36 13.59
C ALA A 310 4.72 -10.92 13.18
N LEU A 311 5.47 -10.23 14.02
CA LEU A 311 6.02 -8.91 13.75
C LEU A 311 7.53 -9.02 13.60
N PHE A 312 8.02 -8.61 12.43
CA PHE A 312 9.44 -8.43 12.15
C PHE A 312 9.82 -6.97 12.41
N ALA A 313 10.97 -6.76 13.04
CA ALA A 313 11.51 -5.45 13.30
C ALA A 313 13.01 -5.41 13.00
N CYS A 314 13.49 -4.32 12.41
CA CYS A 314 14.91 -4.10 12.17
C CYS A 314 15.41 -2.83 12.84
N SER A 315 16.71 -2.80 13.14
CA SER A 315 17.38 -1.68 13.80
C SER A 315 18.65 -1.25 13.06
N LEU A 316 19.09 -0.01 13.29
CA LEU A 316 20.38 0.50 12.80
C LEU A 316 21.60 -0.22 13.37
N ASP A 317 21.43 -1.10 14.38
CA ASP A 317 22.52 -1.94 14.87
C ASP A 317 22.76 -3.19 14.00
N GLY A 318 22.01 -3.34 12.91
CA GLY A 318 22.14 -4.45 11.97
C GLY A 318 21.40 -5.72 12.39
N SER A 319 20.70 -5.71 13.53
CA SER A 319 19.92 -6.86 13.98
C SER A 319 18.46 -6.80 13.54
N VAL A 320 17.85 -7.99 13.45
CA VAL A 320 16.42 -8.19 13.18
C VAL A 320 15.84 -9.02 14.32
N ALA A 321 14.65 -8.63 14.79
CA ALA A 321 13.89 -9.36 15.79
C ALA A 321 12.56 -9.82 15.20
N THR A 322 12.09 -10.99 15.64
CA THR A 322 10.75 -11.50 15.31
C THR A 322 9.97 -11.72 16.61
N PHE A 323 8.75 -11.20 16.66
CA PHE A 323 7.83 -11.35 17.78
C PHE A 323 6.60 -12.12 17.31
N HIS A 324 6.34 -13.27 17.92
CA HIS A 324 5.18 -14.08 17.62
C HIS A 324 4.06 -13.79 18.63
N PHE A 325 2.86 -13.58 18.11
CA PHE A 325 1.65 -13.35 18.88
C PHE A 325 0.70 -14.51 18.71
N GLU A 326 0.07 -14.90 19.80
CA GLU A 326 -0.94 -15.94 19.75
C GLU A 326 -2.32 -15.37 19.38
N VAL A 327 -3.20 -16.23 18.83
CA VAL A 327 -4.60 -15.88 18.55
C VAL A 327 -5.32 -15.37 19.80
N LYS A 328 -4.97 -15.86 20.99
CA LYS A 328 -5.54 -15.38 22.26
C LYS A 328 -5.15 -13.93 22.60
N GLU A 329 -4.03 -13.44 22.07
CA GLU A 329 -3.52 -12.08 22.33
C GLU A 329 -4.10 -11.08 21.32
N LEU A 330 -3.99 -11.37 20.02
CA LEU A 330 -4.47 -10.48 18.95
C LEU A 330 -5.94 -10.67 18.58
N GLY A 331 -6.52 -11.84 18.85
CA GLY A 331 -7.83 -12.25 18.34
C GLY A 331 -7.75 -13.04 17.03
N HIS A 332 -8.90 -13.32 16.44
CA HIS A 332 -9.01 -13.95 15.12
C HIS A 332 -8.92 -12.89 14.03
N ARG A 333 -8.04 -13.11 13.07
CA ARG A 333 -7.91 -12.29 11.88
C ARG A 333 -9.19 -12.34 11.03
N LEU A 334 -9.61 -11.20 10.50
CA LEU A 334 -10.61 -11.14 9.45
C LEU A 334 -10.02 -11.64 8.13
N THR A 335 -10.81 -12.40 7.39
CA THR A 335 -10.46 -12.81 6.03
C THR A 335 -10.35 -11.60 5.10
N ASP A 336 -9.58 -11.73 4.02
CA ASP A 336 -9.42 -10.64 3.05
C ASP A 336 -10.76 -10.28 2.39
N THR A 337 -11.66 -11.25 2.23
CA THR A 337 -13.03 -11.05 1.74
C THR A 337 -13.87 -10.23 2.71
N GLU A 338 -13.87 -10.55 4.01
CA GLU A 338 -14.60 -9.77 5.01
C GLU A 338 -14.07 -8.34 5.10
N LEU A 339 -12.74 -8.17 5.07
CA LEU A 339 -12.12 -6.85 5.09
C LEU A 339 -12.46 -6.05 3.83
N ASP A 340 -12.46 -6.69 2.66
CA ASP A 340 -12.88 -6.06 1.41
C ASP A 340 -14.36 -5.68 1.40
N GLU A 341 -15.24 -6.52 1.97
CA GLU A 341 -16.66 -6.20 2.17
C GLU A 341 -16.85 -5.03 3.13
N LEU A 342 -16.10 -4.98 4.24
CA LEU A 342 -16.13 -3.87 5.18
C LEU A 342 -15.76 -2.55 4.49
N LYS A 343 -14.71 -2.57 3.67
CA LYS A 343 -14.26 -1.42 2.88
C LYS A 343 -15.33 -0.99 1.86
N ARG A 344 -15.90 -1.96 1.11
CA ARG A 344 -16.99 -1.71 0.14
C ARG A 344 -18.23 -1.13 0.82
N SER A 345 -18.63 -1.67 1.96
CA SER A 345 -19.79 -1.19 2.72
C SER A 345 -19.58 0.24 3.23
N ARG A 346 -18.35 0.61 3.60
CA ARG A 346 -18.07 1.93 4.18
C ARG A 346 -17.80 3.02 3.12
N TYR A 347 -17.14 2.66 2.02
CA TYR A 347 -16.64 3.64 1.04
C TYR A 347 -17.18 3.44 -0.38
N GLY A 348 -18.01 2.42 -0.60
CA GLY A 348 -18.45 2.00 -1.92
C GLY A 348 -17.40 1.16 -2.64
N ASP A 349 -17.76 0.66 -3.83
CA ASP A 349 -16.86 -0.12 -4.66
C ASP A 349 -15.93 0.80 -5.46
N SER A 350 -14.69 0.96 -4.98
CA SER A 350 -13.66 1.70 -5.71
C SER A 350 -13.16 0.96 -6.95
N ARG A 351 -13.47 -0.34 -7.11
CA ARG A 351 -13.08 -1.16 -8.27
C ARG A 351 -13.86 -0.80 -9.54
N GLY A 352 -14.98 -0.07 -9.42
CA GLY A 352 -15.73 0.47 -10.57
C GLY A 352 -14.99 1.54 -11.36
N ARG A 353 -13.83 2.02 -10.88
CA ARG A 353 -12.85 2.76 -11.70
C ARG A 353 -11.89 1.77 -12.35
N GLN A 354 -12.41 0.86 -13.16
CA GLN A 354 -11.59 -0.17 -13.82
C GLN A 354 -10.61 0.47 -14.80
N ALA A 355 -9.34 0.49 -14.42
CA ALA A 355 -8.33 -0.02 -15.32
C ALA A 355 -8.74 -1.47 -15.65
N ASN A 356 -8.87 -1.76 -16.94
CA ASN A 356 -8.99 -3.13 -17.44
C ASN A 356 -7.92 -3.97 -16.73
N LEU A 357 -8.33 -4.96 -15.94
CA LEU A 357 -7.40 -5.99 -15.47
C LEU A 357 -6.73 -6.54 -16.73
N ALA A 358 -5.42 -6.37 -16.85
CA ALA A 358 -4.66 -7.04 -17.90
C ALA A 358 -4.70 -8.54 -17.58
N GLU A 359 -5.68 -9.23 -18.16
CA GLU A 359 -5.77 -10.68 -18.10
C GLU A 359 -4.47 -11.26 -18.65
N SER A 360 -3.83 -12.13 -17.87
CA SER A 360 -2.65 -12.82 -18.36
C SER A 360 -3.03 -13.69 -19.56
N PRO A 361 -2.15 -13.88 -20.57
CA PRO A 361 -2.43 -14.77 -21.70
C PRO A 361 -2.82 -16.19 -21.26
N ALA A 362 -2.30 -16.64 -20.11
CA ALA A 362 -2.63 -17.93 -19.51
C ALA A 362 -4.09 -18.01 -19.04
N GLN A 363 -4.65 -16.90 -18.53
CA GLN A 363 -6.03 -16.85 -18.07
C GLN A 363 -7.02 -16.85 -19.25
N LEU A 364 -6.74 -16.07 -20.30
CA LEU A 364 -7.49 -16.10 -21.55
C LEU A 364 -7.49 -17.49 -22.21
N LEU A 365 -6.35 -18.19 -22.17
CA LEU A 365 -6.25 -19.57 -22.65
C LEU A 365 -7.10 -20.53 -21.81
N LEU A 366 -7.08 -20.38 -20.48
CA LEU A 366 -7.84 -21.24 -19.57
C LEU A 366 -9.35 -21.05 -19.76
N GLU A 367 -9.80 -19.80 -19.94
CA GLU A 367 -11.19 -19.45 -20.21
C GLU A 367 -11.65 -19.93 -21.59
N ALA A 368 -10.80 -19.81 -22.62
CA ALA A 368 -11.09 -20.35 -23.94
C ALA A 368 -11.21 -21.88 -23.94
N VAL A 369 -10.42 -22.58 -23.12
CA VAL A 369 -10.52 -24.04 -22.94
C VAL A 369 -11.80 -24.41 -22.18
N ALA A 370 -12.13 -23.67 -21.12
CA ALA A 370 -13.36 -23.88 -20.35
C ALA A 370 -14.63 -23.63 -21.20
N ALA A 371 -14.63 -22.60 -22.04
CA ALA A 371 -15.73 -22.29 -22.95
C ALA A 371 -15.96 -23.39 -24.03
N LYS A 372 -14.89 -24.05 -24.48
CA LYS A 372 -15.02 -25.20 -25.41
C LYS A 372 -15.57 -26.45 -24.73
N GLN A 373 -15.27 -26.66 -23.44
CA GLN A 373 -15.81 -27.78 -22.67
C GLN A 373 -17.30 -27.61 -22.34
N SER A 374 -17.79 -26.38 -22.15
CA SER A 374 -19.21 -26.12 -21.92
C SER A 374 -20.06 -26.25 -23.18
N ALA A 375 -19.50 -25.96 -24.36
CA ALA A 375 -20.16 -26.17 -25.66
C ALA A 375 -20.34 -27.66 -26.01
N SER A 376 -19.42 -28.53 -25.58
CA SER A 376 -19.49 -29.98 -25.82
C SER A 376 -20.59 -30.71 -25.03
N LYS A 377 -21.20 -30.07 -24.01
CA LYS A 377 -22.25 -30.70 -23.18
C LYS A 377 -23.68 -30.39 -23.63
N LYS A 378 -23.89 -29.57 -24.66
CA LYS A 378 -25.24 -29.14 -25.12
C LYS A 378 -25.75 -29.84 -26.39
N GLY A 379 -25.24 -31.02 -26.73
CA GLY A 379 -25.59 -31.71 -27.97
C GLY A 379 -26.08 -33.14 -27.80
N VAL A 380 -27.16 -33.41 -27.06
CA VAL A 380 -27.97 -34.65 -27.23
C VAL A 380 -29.45 -34.44 -26.83
N SER A 381 -30.36 -34.95 -27.68
CA SER A 381 -31.83 -35.21 -27.55
C SER A 381 -32.78 -34.05 -27.92
N ASN A 382 -33.89 -34.22 -28.66
CA ASN A 382 -34.50 -35.36 -29.38
C ASN A 382 -35.54 -34.83 -30.41
N LEU A 383 -36.00 -35.71 -31.31
CA LEU A 383 -36.77 -35.48 -32.55
C LEU A 383 -38.31 -35.18 -32.43
N GLN A 384 -38.79 -34.32 -33.36
CA GLN A 384 -40.04 -34.33 -34.20
C GLN A 384 -41.48 -34.22 -33.59
N PRO A 385 -42.56 -33.94 -34.39
CA PRO A 385 -42.74 -33.01 -35.54
C PRO A 385 -44.13 -32.27 -35.57
N ALA A 386 -44.34 -31.35 -36.54
CA ALA A 386 -45.54 -31.21 -37.44
C ALA A 386 -46.15 -29.79 -37.67
N GLN A 387 -46.43 -29.51 -38.97
CA GLN A 387 -47.46 -28.63 -39.60
C GLN A 387 -47.34 -27.08 -39.43
N SER A 388 -47.72 -26.18 -40.37
CA SER A 388 -48.11 -26.15 -41.80
C SER A 388 -48.36 -24.67 -42.20
N HIS A 389 -48.35 -24.36 -43.52
CA HIS A 389 -48.80 -23.12 -44.22
C HIS A 389 -47.92 -21.84 -44.10
N GLY A 390 -47.66 -21.03 -45.13
CA GLY A 390 -47.98 -21.00 -46.56
C GLY A 390 -47.68 -19.60 -47.16
N LYS A 391 -47.19 -19.55 -48.43
CA LYS A 391 -47.23 -18.48 -49.50
C LYS A 391 -46.91 -17.01 -49.11
N SER A 392 -46.29 -16.10 -49.88
CA SER A 392 -46.09 -15.81 -51.32
C SER A 392 -45.03 -14.67 -51.41
N ALA A 393 -44.09 -14.64 -52.38
CA ALA A 393 -44.00 -13.77 -53.59
C ALA A 393 -44.17 -12.24 -53.33
N ASP A 394 -43.41 -11.26 -53.85
CA ASP A 394 -42.61 -11.11 -55.08
C ASP A 394 -41.76 -9.79 -55.06
N LEU A 395 -40.64 -9.78 -55.81
CA LEU A 395 -40.11 -8.78 -56.80
C LEU A 395 -40.27 -7.24 -56.54
N VAL A 396 -39.41 -6.25 -56.92
CA VAL A 396 -38.22 -6.08 -57.79
C VAL A 396 -37.77 -4.59 -57.74
N ASN A 397 -36.46 -4.32 -57.91
CA ASN A 397 -35.68 -3.15 -58.45
C ASN A 397 -36.17 -1.68 -58.24
N THR A 398 -35.38 -0.59 -58.24
CA THR A 398 -34.14 -0.20 -58.97
C THR A 398 -33.65 1.20 -58.48
N VAL A 399 -32.33 1.42 -58.46
CA VAL A 399 -31.56 2.59 -58.99
C VAL A 399 -31.53 4.00 -58.32
N VAL A 400 -30.31 4.35 -57.87
CA VAL A 400 -29.47 5.58 -58.10
C VAL A 400 -29.86 6.96 -57.53
N SER A 401 -28.95 7.57 -56.76
CA SER A 401 -28.16 8.78 -57.12
C SER A 401 -27.29 9.32 -55.98
N GLN A 402 -26.07 9.74 -56.31
CA GLN A 402 -25.15 10.53 -55.47
C GLN A 402 -25.61 12.00 -55.36
N PRO A 403 -24.97 12.81 -54.51
CA PRO A 403 -24.15 13.88 -55.10
C PRO A 403 -22.82 14.17 -54.39
N ALA A 404 -22.03 15.01 -55.07
CA ALA A 404 -20.61 15.28 -54.90
C ALA A 404 -20.28 16.58 -54.14
N THR A 405 -19.08 16.59 -53.53
CA THR A 405 -18.04 17.65 -53.44
C THR A 405 -18.38 19.15 -53.42
N LYS A 406 -17.74 19.88 -52.49
CA LYS A 406 -16.86 21.03 -52.81
C LYS A 406 -15.99 21.47 -51.61
N ALA A 407 -14.71 21.73 -51.91
CA ALA A 407 -13.71 22.38 -51.07
C ALA A 407 -13.60 23.88 -51.43
N LEU A 408 -13.03 24.71 -50.54
CA LEU A 408 -12.41 25.98 -50.90
C LEU A 408 -11.30 26.36 -49.91
N GLU A 409 -10.21 26.85 -50.49
CA GLU A 409 -8.91 27.23 -49.91
C GLU A 409 -8.83 28.73 -49.59
N THR A 410 -7.90 29.03 -48.65
CA THR A 410 -7.04 30.21 -48.39
C THR A 410 -7.28 31.58 -49.05
N GLU A 411 -7.05 32.66 -48.28
CA GLU A 411 -5.95 33.61 -48.51
C GLU A 411 -5.69 34.56 -47.32
N ALA A 412 -4.48 35.12 -47.29
CA ALA A 412 -3.87 35.97 -46.27
C ALA A 412 -3.58 37.39 -46.80
N GLU A 413 -3.49 38.38 -45.90
CA GLU A 413 -2.62 39.60 -45.91
C GLU A 413 -3.16 40.53 -44.80
N ASP A 414 -2.41 41.02 -43.79
CA ASP A 414 -1.18 41.84 -43.69
C ASP A 414 -1.51 43.29 -43.25
N GLY A 415 -0.70 43.87 -42.36
CA GLY A 415 -0.56 45.34 -42.22
C GLY A 415 -0.99 46.08 -40.94
N LYS A 416 0.04 46.47 -40.16
CA LYS A 416 0.28 47.80 -39.49
C LYS A 416 -0.21 48.14 -38.06
N LYS A 417 0.79 48.22 -37.16
CA LYS A 417 1.20 49.31 -36.23
C LYS A 417 0.24 50.49 -35.95
N MET A 418 0.03 50.84 -34.67
CA MET A 418 0.60 52.05 -34.03
C MET A 418 0.36 52.11 -32.50
N GLU A 419 1.23 52.89 -31.84
CA GLU A 419 1.42 53.16 -30.41
C GLU A 419 0.27 53.93 -29.72
N GLY A 420 0.28 53.88 -28.39
CA GLY A 420 -0.54 54.69 -27.48
C GLY A 420 -0.41 54.21 -26.04
#